data_AF-A0ABD5YP42-F1
#
_entry.id   AF-A0ABD5YP42-F1
#
_cell.length_a   1.000
_cell.length_b   1.000
_cell.length_c   1.000
_cell.angle_alpha   90.00
_cell.angle_beta   90.00
_cell.angle_gamma   90.00
#
_symmetry.space_group_name_H-M   'P 1'
#
loop_
_entity.id
_entity.type
_entity.pdbx_description
1 polymer ?
#
loop_
_entity_poly.entity_id
_entity_poly.type
_entity_poly.pdbx_seq_one_letter_code
_entity_poly.pdbx_strand_id
1 'polypeptide(L)'
;MLKQVMFLDCLTRTDGGDGIRLHERRSLDSVLDIQFNKLYRQSLPAQLEAYLSIPFSDIESHLPEWKMTTHVSSSPENIETIPFLVNDLAVIRTPCCERVQPQAVQADAITEFVRAGAMTRSTTAHTSLDREYIQPEESDSLEQVWVGEETPLGASKATTTAFRNRLQRSPTDGNITITVICNEPEMADERDAIDAVYGSRDELPFDVRTHEGLTTDELASVLMKPADFLHYIGHIDPEGFRCPDGLFDMRTLDMVGVDAFFLNACQSYEQGMALIDNGAIGGIVTLGNVINTGAVTIGRTMARLLNRGFPSVRQ
;
A
#
# COMPACT_ATOMS: atom_id res chain seq x y z
N MET A 1 -8.08 20.36 13.71
CA MET A 1 -8.73 21.17 12.65
C MET A 1 -9.19 20.33 11.46
N LEU A 2 -8.30 19.69 10.68
CA LEU A 2 -8.70 18.87 9.51
C LEU A 2 -9.74 17.79 9.87
N LYS A 3 -9.47 16.98 10.91
CA LYS A 3 -10.39 15.93 11.38
C LYS A 3 -11.79 16.48 11.69
N GLN A 4 -11.85 17.60 12.42
CA GLN A 4 -13.09 18.29 12.80
C GLN A 4 -13.87 18.82 11.58
N VAL A 5 -13.20 19.56 10.69
CA VAL A 5 -13.87 20.17 9.53
C VAL A 5 -14.40 19.09 8.60
N MET A 6 -13.60 18.08 8.27
CA MET A 6 -14.03 16.99 7.40
C MET A 6 -15.19 16.21 8.00
N PHE A 7 -15.11 15.88 9.29
CA PHE A 7 -16.16 15.15 9.99
C PHE A 7 -17.51 15.90 9.97
N LEU A 8 -17.51 17.18 10.35
CA LEU A 8 -18.72 18.00 10.36
C LEU A 8 -19.24 18.30 8.95
N ASP A 9 -18.35 18.43 7.96
CA ASP A 9 -18.75 18.61 6.56
C ASP A 9 -19.42 17.34 6.01
N CYS A 10 -18.90 16.15 6.33
CA CYS A 10 -19.56 14.88 6.02
C CYS A 10 -20.96 14.82 6.63
N LEU A 11 -21.12 15.16 7.91
CA LEU A 11 -22.43 15.19 8.57
C LEU A 11 -23.38 16.19 7.91
N THR A 12 -22.90 17.38 7.55
CA THR A 12 -23.68 18.43 6.89
C THR A 12 -24.15 18.00 5.51
N ARG A 13 -23.28 17.34 4.72
CA ARG A 13 -23.59 16.89 3.36
C ARG A 13 -24.59 15.75 3.28
N THR A 14 -24.83 15.00 4.36
CA THR A 14 -25.89 13.97 4.37
C THR A 14 -27.30 14.53 4.14
N ASP A 15 -27.52 15.84 4.30
CA ASP A 15 -28.79 16.51 3.96
C ASP A 15 -28.96 16.87 2.48
N GLY A 16 -27.92 16.68 1.67
CA GLY A 16 -27.85 17.10 0.26
C GLY A 16 -28.59 16.23 -0.77
N GLY A 17 -29.12 15.07 -0.37
CA GLY A 17 -29.95 14.23 -1.25
C GLY A 17 -29.63 12.74 -1.29
N ASP A 18 -28.46 12.31 -0.79
CA ASP A 18 -28.02 10.90 -0.94
C ASP A 18 -28.65 9.92 0.06
N GLY A 19 -29.52 10.38 0.97
CA GLY A 19 -30.32 9.52 1.85
C GLY A 19 -29.55 8.71 2.91
N ILE A 20 -28.21 8.72 2.88
CA ILE A 20 -27.36 8.04 3.86
C ILE A 20 -27.35 8.86 5.15
N ARG A 21 -28.05 8.37 6.18
CA ARG A 21 -27.98 8.93 7.53
C ARG A 21 -26.90 8.22 8.34
N LEU A 22 -25.79 8.92 8.57
CA LEU A 22 -24.69 8.44 9.40
C LEU A 22 -25.12 8.23 10.86
N HIS A 23 -24.50 7.27 11.55
CA HIS A 23 -24.81 6.97 12.96
C HIS A 23 -24.44 8.16 13.85
N GLU A 24 -23.28 8.75 13.61
CA GLU A 24 -22.67 9.86 14.32
C GLU A 24 -23.57 11.09 14.30
N ARG A 25 -24.32 11.28 13.21
CA ARG A 25 -25.32 12.35 13.10
C ARG A 25 -26.39 12.24 14.20
N ARG A 26 -26.93 11.04 14.42
CA ARG A 26 -27.96 10.81 15.45
C ARG A 26 -27.39 11.01 16.86
N SER A 27 -26.13 10.61 17.06
CA SER A 27 -25.46 10.73 18.36
C SER A 27 -25.13 12.18 18.71
N LEU A 28 -24.85 13.01 17.71
CA LEU A 28 -24.49 14.42 17.88
C LEU A 28 -25.68 15.38 17.88
N ASP A 29 -26.84 14.99 17.34
CA ASP A 29 -28.07 15.81 17.36
C ASP A 29 -28.48 16.21 18.79
N SER A 30 -28.11 15.44 19.82
CA SER A 30 -28.36 15.76 21.23
C SER A 30 -27.22 16.51 21.94
N VAL A 31 -26.04 16.58 21.31
CA VAL A 31 -24.82 17.15 21.90
C VAL A 31 -24.54 18.55 21.33
N LEU A 32 -24.79 18.74 20.04
CA LEU A 32 -24.53 19.98 19.32
C LEU A 32 -25.84 20.70 18.97
N ASP A 33 -25.96 21.97 19.31
CA ASP A 33 -27.09 22.83 18.88
C ASP A 33 -26.89 23.33 17.44
N ILE A 34 -26.80 22.39 16.48
CA ILE A 34 -26.53 22.70 15.08
C ILE A 34 -27.65 22.17 14.19
N GLN A 35 -28.21 23.08 13.40
CA GLN A 35 -29.16 22.74 12.36
C GLN A 35 -28.43 22.45 11.05
N PHE A 36 -27.90 21.22 10.91
CA PHE A 36 -27.14 20.76 9.74
C PHE A 36 -27.85 21.06 8.40
N ASN A 37 -29.18 20.95 8.37
CA ASN A 37 -30.00 21.24 7.20
C ASN A 37 -29.94 22.71 6.75
N LYS A 38 -29.83 23.65 7.70
CA LYS A 38 -29.64 25.07 7.41
C LYS A 38 -28.20 25.33 7.02
N LEU A 39 -27.27 24.69 7.72
CA LEU A 39 -25.83 24.86 7.48
C LEU A 39 -25.44 24.42 6.07
N TYR A 40 -25.98 23.31 5.59
CA TYR A 40 -25.77 22.81 4.22
C TYR A 40 -26.13 23.84 3.14
N ARG A 41 -27.11 24.72 3.39
CA ARG A 41 -27.54 25.75 2.44
C ARG A 41 -26.71 27.04 2.52
N GLN A 42 -25.80 27.15 3.48
CA GLN A 42 -24.91 28.30 3.60
C GLN A 42 -23.70 28.17 2.67
N SER A 43 -22.99 29.27 2.46
CA SER A 43 -21.73 29.28 1.72
C SER A 43 -20.65 28.50 2.49
N LEU A 44 -19.67 27.93 1.78
CA LEU A 44 -18.56 27.18 2.40
C LEU A 44 -17.84 27.97 3.52
N PRO A 45 -17.58 29.29 3.40
CA PRO A 45 -16.99 30.06 4.49
C PRO A 45 -17.85 30.09 5.76
N ALA A 46 -19.18 30.23 5.61
CA ALA A 46 -20.10 30.24 6.75
C ALA A 46 -20.24 28.85 7.39
N GLN A 47 -20.18 27.78 6.59
CA GLN A 47 -20.08 26.41 7.08
C GLN A 47 -18.80 26.21 7.90
N LEU A 48 -17.65 26.63 7.36
CA LEU A 48 -16.37 26.53 8.05
C LEU A 48 -16.35 27.32 9.37
N GLU A 49 -16.87 28.54 9.38
CA GLU A 49 -16.97 29.36 10.60
C GLU A 49 -17.81 28.65 11.67
N ALA A 50 -18.95 28.07 11.29
CA ALA A 50 -19.77 27.29 12.20
C ALA A 50 -19.06 26.01 12.69
N TYR A 51 -18.29 25.33 11.84
CA TYR A 51 -17.53 24.16 12.26
C TYR A 51 -16.45 24.51 13.28
N LEU A 52 -15.77 25.64 13.09
CA LEU A 52 -14.67 26.09 13.96
C LEU A 52 -15.15 26.73 15.27
N SER A 53 -16.41 27.14 15.37
CA SER A 53 -16.98 27.64 16.62
C SER A 53 -17.29 26.54 17.63
N ILE A 54 -17.33 25.28 17.20
CA ILE A 54 -17.55 24.11 18.05
C ILE A 54 -16.24 23.72 18.74
N PRO A 55 -16.21 23.61 20.08
CA PRO A 55 -15.07 23.07 20.78
C PRO A 55 -14.73 21.65 20.32
N PHE A 56 -13.47 21.37 20.04
CA PHE A 56 -13.03 20.04 19.59
C PHE A 56 -13.38 18.93 20.62
N SER A 57 -13.34 19.24 21.91
CA SER A 57 -13.72 18.34 23.00
C SER A 57 -15.14 17.78 22.89
N ASP A 58 -16.04 18.52 22.25
CA ASP A 58 -17.46 18.15 22.17
C ASP A 58 -17.71 17.09 21.08
N ILE A 59 -16.76 16.92 20.16
CA ILE A 59 -16.84 15.98 19.04
C ILE A 59 -15.77 14.88 19.08
N GLU A 60 -14.73 15.03 19.90
CA GLU A 60 -13.56 14.16 19.92
C GLU A 60 -13.93 12.68 20.09
N SER A 61 -14.84 12.36 21.02
CA SER A 61 -15.31 11.00 21.30
C SER A 61 -16.15 10.37 20.18
N HIS A 62 -16.59 11.19 19.22
CA HIS A 62 -17.44 10.77 18.10
C HIS A 62 -16.65 10.69 16.78
N LEU A 63 -15.39 11.13 16.76
CA LEU A 63 -14.57 11.03 15.57
C LEU A 63 -14.26 9.57 15.25
N PRO A 64 -14.38 9.16 13.99
CA PRO A 64 -13.88 7.85 13.58
C PRO A 64 -12.36 7.81 13.75
N GLU A 65 -11.84 6.60 13.92
CA GLU A 65 -10.40 6.36 13.82
C GLU A 65 -9.90 6.87 12.47
N TRP A 66 -8.87 7.71 12.51
CA TRP A 66 -8.44 8.40 11.31
C TRP A 66 -7.74 7.43 10.36
N LYS A 67 -7.97 7.59 9.07
CA LYS A 67 -7.48 6.65 8.06
C LYS A 67 -5.96 6.49 8.10
N MET A 68 -5.22 7.61 8.18
CA MET A 68 -3.78 7.59 7.93
C MET A 68 -3.04 8.75 8.59
N THR A 69 -1.89 8.44 9.18
CA THR A 69 -0.86 9.41 9.57
C THR A 69 0.37 9.22 8.68
N THR A 70 0.95 10.33 8.21
CA THR A 70 2.17 10.31 7.40
C THR A 70 3.27 11.09 8.09
N HIS A 71 4.40 10.43 8.29
CA HIS A 71 5.62 11.01 8.82
C HIS A 71 6.50 11.44 7.65
N VAL A 72 6.79 12.74 7.57
CA VAL A 72 7.53 13.33 6.45
C VAL A 72 8.87 13.85 6.94
N SER A 73 9.95 13.17 6.55
CA SER A 73 11.32 13.58 6.85
C SER A 73 11.59 14.99 6.33
N SER A 74 12.36 15.77 7.09
CA SER A 74 12.63 17.20 6.87
C SER A 74 13.64 17.44 5.73
N SER A 75 13.36 16.92 4.54
CA SER A 75 14.09 17.20 3.30
C SER A 75 13.24 18.07 2.37
N PRO A 76 13.83 19.08 1.67
CA PRO A 76 13.10 19.89 0.70
C PRO A 76 12.40 19.08 -0.40
N GLU A 77 12.98 17.95 -0.79
CA GLU A 77 12.47 17.07 -1.85
C GLU A 77 11.10 16.45 -1.46
N ASN A 78 10.88 16.23 -0.17
CA ASN A 78 9.64 15.64 0.33
C ASN A 78 8.47 16.62 0.30
N ILE A 79 8.71 17.93 0.14
CA ILE A 79 7.64 18.94 0.07
C ILE A 79 6.71 18.67 -1.12
N GLU A 80 7.24 18.10 -2.20
CA GLU A 80 6.46 17.75 -3.38
C GLU A 80 5.41 16.65 -3.10
N THR A 81 5.56 15.88 -2.03
CA THR A 81 4.59 14.86 -1.63
C THR A 81 3.37 15.44 -0.90
N ILE A 82 3.50 16.63 -0.29
CA ILE A 82 2.46 17.21 0.58
C ILE A 82 1.10 17.35 -0.11
N PRO A 83 0.98 17.83 -1.37
CA PRO A 83 -0.31 17.91 -2.04
C PRO A 83 -1.01 16.55 -2.16
N PHE A 84 -0.26 15.47 -2.41
CA PHE A 84 -0.80 14.11 -2.50
C PHE A 84 -1.29 13.63 -1.13
N LEU A 85 -0.50 13.86 -0.09
CA LEU A 85 -0.87 13.49 1.29
C LEU A 85 -2.11 14.24 1.77
N VAL A 86 -2.23 15.53 1.42
CA VAL A 86 -3.42 16.33 1.72
C VAL A 86 -4.64 15.81 0.96
N ASN A 87 -4.48 15.43 -0.31
CA ASN A 87 -5.55 14.82 -1.10
C ASN A 87 -6.02 13.49 -0.50
N ASP A 88 -5.10 12.70 0.07
CA ASP A 88 -5.40 11.46 0.79
C ASP A 88 -5.91 11.70 2.23
N LEU A 89 -6.09 12.96 2.63
CA LEU A 89 -6.52 13.41 3.96
C LEU A 89 -5.60 12.93 5.10
N ALA A 90 -4.32 12.78 4.84
CA ALA A 90 -3.34 12.32 5.82
C ALA A 90 -3.13 13.35 6.95
N VAL A 91 -2.94 12.87 8.18
CA VAL A 91 -2.35 13.70 9.24
C VAL A 91 -0.84 13.74 9.01
N ILE A 92 -0.33 14.90 8.58
CA ILE A 92 1.08 15.08 8.29
C ILE A 92 1.83 15.47 9.57
N ARG A 93 2.87 14.72 9.90
CA ARG A 93 3.75 14.98 11.06
C ARG A 93 5.19 15.09 10.61
N THR A 94 5.92 16.01 11.22
CA THR A 94 7.38 15.99 11.17
C THR A 94 7.86 14.93 12.16
N PRO A 95 8.68 13.96 11.72
CA PRO A 95 9.09 12.86 12.56
C PRO A 95 10.05 13.27 13.66
N CYS A 96 9.79 12.77 14.86
CA CYS A 96 10.77 12.55 15.91
C CYS A 96 11.10 11.04 15.88
N CYS A 97 11.98 10.59 14.99
CA CYS A 97 12.19 9.15 14.80
C CYS A 97 13.40 8.60 15.56
N GLU A 98 13.27 7.36 16.02
CA GLU A 98 14.37 6.55 16.53
C GLU A 98 14.97 5.72 15.39
N ARG A 99 16.30 5.80 15.24
CA ARG A 99 17.03 5.00 14.25
C ARG A 99 17.17 3.57 14.74
N VAL A 100 16.80 2.60 13.91
CA VAL A 100 16.90 1.18 14.27
C VAL A 100 18.12 0.56 13.63
N GLN A 101 18.90 -0.18 14.42
CA GLN A 101 20.05 -0.92 13.92
C GLN A 101 19.59 -2.14 13.10
N PRO A 102 20.16 -2.42 11.90
CA PRO A 102 19.74 -3.53 11.03
C PRO A 102 19.69 -4.90 11.71
N GLN A 103 20.56 -5.11 12.71
CA GLN A 103 20.68 -6.37 13.45
C GLN A 103 19.46 -6.66 14.35
N ALA A 104 18.80 -5.61 14.86
CA ALA A 104 17.59 -5.73 15.68
C ALA A 104 16.39 -6.17 14.83
N VAL A 105 16.26 -5.61 13.61
CA VAL A 105 15.20 -5.92 12.64
C VAL A 105 15.17 -7.42 12.29
N GLN A 106 16.36 -7.99 12.09
CA GLN A 106 16.50 -9.40 11.76
C GLN A 106 16.16 -10.31 12.96
N ALA A 107 16.56 -9.91 14.17
CA ALA A 107 16.24 -10.66 15.39
C ALA A 107 14.72 -10.67 15.64
N ASP A 108 14.02 -9.55 15.43
CA ASP A 108 12.57 -9.48 15.59
C ASP A 108 11.83 -10.28 14.51
N ALA A 109 12.23 -10.16 13.24
CA ALA A 109 11.67 -10.96 12.16
C ALA A 109 11.85 -12.47 12.39
N ILE A 110 12.99 -12.89 12.95
CA ILE A 110 13.22 -14.29 13.32
C ILE A 110 12.37 -14.66 14.56
N THR A 111 12.28 -13.80 15.57
CA THR A 111 11.60 -14.11 16.84
C THR A 111 10.07 -14.16 16.70
N GLU A 112 9.48 -13.29 15.87
CA GLU A 112 8.06 -13.29 15.56
C GLU A 112 7.65 -14.56 14.80
N PHE A 113 8.52 -15.06 13.90
CA PHE A 113 8.25 -16.25 13.11
C PHE A 113 8.67 -17.58 13.76
N VAL A 114 9.66 -17.61 14.67
CA VAL A 114 9.94 -18.80 15.50
C VAL A 114 8.74 -19.13 16.39
N ARG A 115 7.98 -18.12 16.84
CA ARG A 115 6.67 -18.32 17.47
C ARG A 115 5.62 -18.93 16.52
N ALA A 116 5.78 -18.77 15.21
CA ALA A 116 4.88 -19.28 14.16
C ALA A 116 5.29 -20.63 13.54
N GLY A 117 6.43 -21.23 13.93
CA GLY A 117 6.77 -22.63 13.65
C GLY A 117 7.16 -22.99 12.19
N ALA A 118 7.80 -22.09 11.44
CA ALA A 118 8.12 -22.29 10.02
C ALA A 118 9.63 -22.48 9.71
N MET A 119 9.97 -23.17 8.60
CA MET A 119 11.33 -23.61 8.22
C MET A 119 12.01 -22.69 7.18
N THR A 120 13.19 -22.13 7.48
CA THR A 120 13.86 -21.07 6.69
C THR A 120 14.40 -21.47 5.31
N ARG A 121 14.23 -20.61 4.30
CA ARG A 121 14.94 -20.66 3.01
C ARG A 121 16.13 -19.69 3.06
N SER A 122 17.36 -20.23 3.09
CA SER A 122 18.56 -19.71 2.39
C SER A 122 19.85 -20.25 2.98
N THR A 123 20.81 -20.54 2.10
CA THR A 123 22.17 -21.01 2.37
C THR A 123 23.22 -19.89 2.40
N THR A 124 22.86 -18.63 2.29
CA THR A 124 23.79 -17.49 2.47
C THR A 124 23.06 -16.29 3.07
N ALA A 125 23.58 -15.81 4.20
CA ALA A 125 23.11 -14.59 4.85
C ALA A 125 23.76 -13.38 4.18
N HIS A 126 23.22 -12.93 3.05
CA HIS A 126 23.55 -11.60 2.54
C HIS A 126 22.75 -10.58 3.34
N THR A 127 23.38 -10.06 4.38
CA THR A 127 22.94 -8.87 5.10
C THR A 127 23.08 -7.66 4.16
N SER A 128 21.98 -7.01 3.80
CA SER A 128 22.01 -5.68 3.21
C SER A 128 22.43 -4.68 4.31
N LEU A 129 23.73 -4.60 4.60
CA LEU A 129 24.30 -3.83 5.71
C LEU A 129 24.23 -2.30 5.49
N ASP A 130 23.87 -1.84 4.30
CA ASP A 130 23.88 -0.42 3.93
C ASP A 130 22.50 0.27 4.01
N ARG A 131 21.43 -0.40 4.46
CA ARG A 131 20.11 0.23 4.59
C ARG A 131 19.89 0.84 5.98
N GLU A 132 19.49 2.12 5.98
CA GLU A 132 19.01 2.79 7.19
C GLU A 132 17.54 2.42 7.43
N TYR A 133 17.28 1.75 8.56
CA TYR A 133 15.94 1.41 8.99
C TYR A 133 15.43 2.41 10.01
N ILE A 134 14.14 2.74 9.91
CA ILE A 134 13.49 3.67 10.82
C ILE A 134 12.17 3.10 11.31
N GLN A 135 11.87 3.33 12.58
CA GLN A 135 10.57 3.02 13.15
C GLN A 135 9.88 4.35 13.48
N PRO A 136 8.82 4.73 12.75
CA PRO A 136 8.03 5.90 13.07
C PRO A 136 7.37 5.75 14.44
N GLU A 137 7.11 6.89 15.11
CA GLU A 137 6.30 6.89 16.33
C GLU A 137 4.91 6.34 16.07
N GLU A 138 4.40 5.53 17.01
CA GLU A 138 3.04 5.02 16.90
C GLU A 138 2.00 6.16 16.86
N SER A 139 0.98 5.99 16.04
CA SER A 139 -0.13 6.92 15.88
C SER A 139 -1.47 6.23 16.11
N ASP A 140 -2.49 7.05 16.38
CA ASP A 140 -3.89 6.69 16.57
C ASP A 140 -4.64 6.42 15.24
N SER A 141 -3.90 6.23 14.14
CA SER A 141 -4.47 6.04 12.81
C SER A 141 -4.39 4.59 12.39
N LEU A 142 -5.36 4.16 11.57
CA LEU A 142 -5.41 2.80 11.02
C LEU A 142 -4.13 2.45 10.24
N GLU A 143 -3.51 3.44 9.61
CA GLU A 143 -2.30 3.26 8.83
C GLU A 143 -1.26 4.35 9.11
N GLN A 144 0.00 3.94 8.94
CA GLN A 144 1.15 4.81 9.01
C GLN A 144 1.96 4.76 7.72
N VAL A 145 2.41 5.91 7.28
CA VAL A 145 3.21 6.09 6.08
C VAL A 145 4.47 6.88 6.40
N TRP A 146 5.58 6.49 5.80
CA TRP A 146 6.87 7.18 5.86
C TRP A 146 7.23 7.79 4.50
N VAL A 147 7.60 9.06 4.52
CA VAL A 147 8.20 9.77 3.37
C VAL A 147 9.60 10.23 3.78
N GLY A 148 10.62 9.67 3.13
CA GLY A 148 12.04 9.91 3.40
C GLY A 148 12.89 8.91 2.63
N GLU A 149 14.20 8.88 2.82
CA GLU A 149 15.10 7.91 2.17
C GLU A 149 15.11 6.57 2.91
N GLU A 150 14.96 6.61 4.22
CA GLU A 150 15.03 5.47 5.14
C GLU A 150 13.92 4.44 4.88
N THR A 151 14.20 3.18 5.23
CA THR A 151 13.23 2.09 5.08
C THR A 151 12.38 1.97 6.36
N PRO A 152 11.06 2.22 6.31
CA PRO A 152 10.23 2.14 7.49
C PRO A 152 9.98 0.70 7.93
N LEU A 153 9.89 0.50 9.25
CA LEU A 153 9.40 -0.71 9.89
C LEU A 153 8.06 -0.39 10.54
N GLY A 154 7.05 -1.25 10.31
CA GLY A 154 5.69 -1.04 10.84
C GLY A 154 4.88 0.06 10.14
N ALA A 155 5.43 0.67 9.09
CA ALA A 155 4.74 1.68 8.27
C ALA A 155 5.00 1.45 6.77
N SER A 156 4.10 1.94 5.93
CA SER A 156 4.26 1.88 4.47
C SER A 156 5.26 2.94 3.99
N LYS A 157 6.07 2.63 2.99
CA LYS A 157 6.93 3.61 2.31
C LYS A 157 6.13 4.34 1.23
N ALA A 158 6.20 5.67 1.21
CA ALA A 158 5.69 6.47 0.11
C ALA A 158 6.83 7.26 -0.54
N THR A 159 6.78 7.38 -1.86
CA THR A 159 7.74 8.13 -2.66
C THR A 159 7.02 9.09 -3.60
N THR A 160 7.68 10.19 -3.94
CA THR A 160 7.16 11.15 -4.94
C THR A 160 6.96 10.47 -6.29
N THR A 161 7.83 9.54 -6.67
CA THR A 161 7.73 8.77 -7.93
C THR A 161 6.43 7.96 -8.00
N ALA A 162 6.10 7.20 -6.95
CA ALA A 162 4.85 6.44 -6.87
C ALA A 162 3.62 7.35 -7.06
N PHE A 163 3.59 8.50 -6.38
CA PHE A 163 2.50 9.47 -6.52
C PHE A 163 2.40 10.05 -7.94
N ARG A 164 3.53 10.34 -8.59
CA ARG A 164 3.57 10.84 -9.97
C ARG A 164 3.10 9.78 -10.96
N ASN A 165 3.49 8.52 -10.77
CA ASN A 165 3.05 7.41 -11.60
C ASN A 165 1.53 7.25 -11.55
N ARG A 166 0.93 7.38 -10.35
CA ARG A 166 -0.53 7.36 -10.17
C ARG A 166 -1.23 8.42 -11.03
N LEU A 167 -0.68 9.63 -11.14
CA LEU A 167 -1.28 10.70 -11.95
C LEU A 167 -1.19 10.43 -13.46
N GLN A 168 -0.18 9.69 -13.89
CA GLN A 168 0.03 9.38 -15.31
C GLN A 168 -0.83 8.20 -15.78
N ARG A 169 -1.34 7.39 -14.83
CA ARG A 169 -2.17 6.24 -15.11
C ARG A 169 -3.64 6.67 -15.19
N SER A 170 -4.30 6.27 -16.27
CA SER A 170 -5.75 6.41 -16.40
C SER A 170 -6.41 5.14 -15.90
N PRO A 171 -7.52 5.22 -15.15
CA PRO A 171 -8.27 4.03 -14.76
C PRO A 171 -8.63 3.22 -16.01
N THR A 172 -8.32 1.92 -15.98
CA THR A 172 -8.72 1.01 -17.06
C THR A 172 -10.23 0.78 -17.00
N ASP A 173 -10.94 1.17 -18.05
CA ASP A 173 -12.34 0.79 -18.23
C ASP A 173 -12.41 -0.69 -18.63
N GLY A 174 -13.02 -1.54 -17.78
CA GLY A 174 -13.27 -2.95 -18.11
C GLY A 174 -12.69 -3.94 -17.09
N ASN A 175 -12.12 -5.03 -17.60
CA ASN A 175 -11.61 -6.11 -16.76
C ASN A 175 -10.27 -5.74 -16.13
N ILE A 176 -10.12 -6.02 -14.83
CA ILE A 176 -8.83 -5.89 -14.13
C ILE A 176 -7.92 -7.00 -14.63
N THR A 177 -6.80 -6.63 -15.25
CA THR A 177 -5.79 -7.52 -15.78
C THR A 177 -4.82 -7.92 -14.68
N ILE A 178 -4.76 -9.22 -14.37
CA ILE A 178 -3.87 -9.81 -13.37
C ILE A 178 -2.83 -10.67 -14.08
N THR A 179 -1.56 -10.36 -13.92
CA THR A 179 -0.45 -11.16 -14.44
C THR A 179 0.19 -11.94 -13.28
N VAL A 180 0.19 -13.26 -13.35
CA VAL A 180 0.86 -14.14 -12.39
C VAL A 180 2.08 -14.76 -13.06
N ILE A 181 3.26 -14.61 -12.44
CA ILE A 181 4.52 -15.16 -12.95
C ILE A 181 5.09 -16.11 -11.91
N CYS A 182 5.32 -17.37 -12.29
CA CYS A 182 5.96 -18.37 -11.46
C CYS A 182 7.27 -18.82 -12.10
N ASN A 183 8.39 -18.29 -11.60
CA ASN A 183 9.73 -18.65 -12.09
C ASN A 183 10.43 -19.72 -11.23
N GLU A 184 9.72 -20.27 -10.23
CA GLU A 184 10.22 -21.34 -9.36
C GLU A 184 9.26 -22.54 -9.38
N PRO A 185 9.60 -23.65 -10.07
CA PRO A 185 8.73 -24.81 -10.21
C PRO A 185 8.34 -25.47 -8.88
N GLU A 186 9.20 -25.38 -7.85
CA GLU A 186 8.91 -25.89 -6.51
C GLU A 186 7.72 -25.18 -5.83
N MET A 187 7.24 -24.09 -6.41
CA MET A 187 6.10 -23.29 -5.93
C MET A 187 4.83 -23.46 -6.77
N ALA A 188 4.76 -24.50 -7.62
CA ALA A 188 3.57 -24.78 -8.42
C ALA A 188 2.30 -24.94 -7.57
N ASP A 189 2.41 -25.51 -6.36
CA ASP A 189 1.29 -25.65 -5.42
C ASP A 189 0.72 -24.30 -4.97
N GLU A 190 1.56 -23.26 -4.86
CA GLU A 190 1.14 -21.91 -4.54
C GLU A 190 0.37 -21.27 -5.69
N ARG A 191 0.87 -21.44 -6.92
CA ARG A 191 0.17 -21.02 -8.15
C ARG A 191 -1.19 -21.69 -8.25
N ASP A 192 -1.28 -23.01 -8.09
CA ASP A 192 -2.55 -23.74 -8.21
C ASP A 192 -3.60 -23.26 -7.19
N ALA A 193 -3.16 -22.92 -5.97
CA ALA A 193 -4.01 -22.32 -4.97
C ALA A 193 -4.47 -20.90 -5.33
N ILE A 194 -3.65 -20.14 -6.06
CA ILE A 194 -3.93 -18.76 -6.50
C ILE A 194 -4.80 -18.73 -7.75
N ASP A 195 -4.56 -19.59 -8.73
CA ASP A 195 -5.40 -19.75 -9.93
C ASP A 195 -6.83 -20.15 -9.52
N ALA A 196 -6.95 -21.03 -8.52
CA ALA A 196 -8.24 -21.37 -7.92
C ALA A 196 -8.91 -20.19 -7.19
N VAL A 197 -8.18 -19.15 -6.80
CA VAL A 197 -8.74 -17.95 -6.17
C VAL A 197 -9.11 -16.93 -7.24
N TYR A 198 -8.17 -16.49 -8.09
CA TYR A 198 -8.45 -15.49 -9.12
C TYR A 198 -9.46 -15.99 -10.17
N GLY A 199 -9.50 -17.29 -10.48
CA GLY A 199 -10.43 -17.89 -11.44
C GLY A 199 -11.81 -18.28 -10.90
N SER A 200 -12.10 -18.10 -9.60
CA SER A 200 -13.29 -18.69 -8.95
C SER A 200 -14.60 -17.91 -9.07
N ARG A 201 -14.65 -16.79 -9.81
CA ARG A 201 -15.84 -15.95 -9.85
C ARG A 201 -16.27 -15.64 -11.29
N ASP A 202 -17.40 -16.21 -11.70
CA ASP A 202 -18.08 -15.89 -12.98
C ASP A 202 -18.59 -14.43 -13.03
N GLU A 203 -18.59 -13.70 -11.90
CA GLU A 203 -19.21 -12.37 -11.74
C GLU A 203 -18.23 -11.20 -11.64
N LEU A 204 -16.91 -11.43 -11.52
CA LEU A 204 -15.92 -10.34 -11.52
C LEU A 204 -15.08 -10.38 -12.80
N PRO A 205 -14.95 -9.25 -13.52
CA PRO A 205 -14.25 -9.18 -14.78
C PRO A 205 -12.72 -9.16 -14.55
N PHE A 206 -12.09 -10.31 -14.26
CA PHE A 206 -10.62 -10.42 -14.22
C PHE A 206 -10.09 -11.08 -15.50
N ASP A 207 -9.09 -10.47 -16.14
CA ASP A 207 -8.28 -11.12 -17.18
C ASP A 207 -6.98 -11.63 -16.55
N VAL A 208 -6.93 -12.94 -16.24
CA VAL A 208 -5.79 -13.56 -15.56
C VAL A 208 -4.85 -14.18 -16.58
N ARG A 209 -3.58 -13.75 -16.57
CA ARG A 209 -2.52 -14.26 -17.44
C ARG A 209 -1.45 -14.92 -16.58
N THR A 210 -1.27 -16.22 -16.75
CA THR A 210 -0.28 -17.00 -16.00
C THR A 210 0.91 -17.33 -16.89
N HIS A 211 2.11 -17.09 -16.37
CA HIS A 211 3.39 -17.31 -17.03
C HIS A 211 4.32 -18.12 -16.15
N GLU A 212 5.13 -19.00 -16.75
CA GLU A 212 6.01 -19.92 -16.03
C GLU A 212 7.39 -20.00 -16.65
N GLY A 213 8.40 -20.07 -15.79
CA GLY A 213 9.79 -20.32 -16.19
C GLY A 213 10.30 -19.33 -17.26
N LEU A 214 9.92 -18.06 -17.13
CA LEU A 214 10.28 -17.02 -18.11
C LEU A 214 11.79 -16.78 -18.11
N THR A 215 12.38 -16.71 -19.29
CA THR A 215 13.75 -16.20 -19.49
C THR A 215 13.83 -14.71 -19.16
N THR A 216 15.04 -14.16 -19.07
CA THR A 216 15.23 -12.71 -18.82
C THR A 216 14.51 -11.84 -19.87
N ASP A 217 14.64 -12.20 -21.15
CA ASP A 217 14.02 -11.48 -22.28
C ASP A 217 12.48 -11.61 -22.27
N GLU A 218 11.97 -12.78 -21.89
CA GLU A 218 10.53 -13.02 -21.77
C GLU A 218 9.93 -12.28 -20.57
N LEU A 219 10.61 -12.30 -19.42
CA LEU A 219 10.21 -11.55 -18.23
C LEU A 219 10.14 -10.06 -18.52
N ALA A 220 11.16 -9.50 -19.18
CA ALA A 220 11.16 -8.11 -19.63
C ALA A 220 9.95 -7.80 -20.52
N SER A 221 9.69 -8.68 -21.49
CA SER A 221 8.57 -8.57 -22.43
C SER A 221 7.20 -8.62 -21.74
N VAL A 222 7.06 -9.39 -20.66
CA VAL A 222 5.83 -9.47 -19.87
C VAL A 222 5.65 -8.22 -18.99
N LEU A 223 6.71 -7.75 -18.33
CA LEU A 223 6.66 -6.58 -17.45
C LEU A 223 6.36 -5.27 -18.18
N MET A 224 6.69 -5.16 -19.47
CA MET A 224 6.34 -4.01 -20.30
C MET A 224 4.87 -4.00 -20.76
N LYS A 225 4.15 -5.13 -20.65
CA LYS A 225 2.74 -5.20 -21.04
C LYS A 225 1.85 -4.57 -19.96
N PRO A 226 0.72 -3.92 -20.35
CA PRO A 226 -0.24 -3.41 -19.40
C PRO A 226 -0.80 -4.53 -18.49
N ALA A 227 -0.73 -4.29 -17.18
CA ALA A 227 -1.35 -5.13 -16.16
C ALA A 227 -1.69 -4.27 -14.92
N ASP A 228 -2.93 -4.37 -14.42
CA ASP A 228 -3.35 -3.65 -13.23
C ASP A 228 -2.70 -4.25 -11.96
N PHE A 229 -2.40 -5.55 -11.98
CA PHE A 229 -1.74 -6.25 -10.88
C PHE A 229 -0.75 -7.32 -11.36
N LEU A 230 0.47 -7.29 -10.84
CA LEU A 230 1.48 -8.33 -11.01
C LEU A 230 1.65 -9.13 -9.72
N HIS A 231 1.57 -10.45 -9.79
CA HIS A 231 1.98 -11.36 -8.72
C HIS A 231 3.18 -12.17 -9.18
N TYR A 232 4.37 -11.87 -8.66
CA TYR A 232 5.58 -12.64 -8.95
C TYR A 232 5.87 -13.64 -7.82
N ILE A 233 6.07 -14.90 -8.20
CA ILE A 233 6.38 -16.03 -7.31
C ILE A 233 7.73 -16.60 -7.75
N GLY A 234 8.72 -16.52 -6.87
CA GLY A 234 10.04 -17.09 -7.13
C GLY A 234 11.15 -16.51 -6.28
N HIS A 235 12.34 -16.40 -6.88
CA HIS A 235 13.53 -15.87 -6.23
C HIS A 235 13.91 -14.50 -6.80
N ILE A 236 14.15 -13.57 -5.89
CA ILE A 236 14.66 -12.23 -6.15
C ILE A 236 15.81 -12.02 -5.17
N ASP A 237 16.83 -11.31 -5.61
CA ASP A 237 17.87 -10.74 -4.76
C ASP A 237 18.07 -9.26 -5.15
N PRO A 238 18.94 -8.51 -4.45
CA PRO A 238 19.19 -7.11 -4.80
C PRO A 238 19.71 -6.90 -6.23
N GLU A 239 20.34 -7.91 -6.83
CA GLU A 239 20.90 -7.85 -8.18
C GLU A 239 19.84 -8.15 -9.26
N GLY A 240 18.76 -8.88 -8.95
CA GLY A 240 17.65 -9.08 -9.88
C GLY A 240 16.68 -10.24 -9.59
N PHE A 241 15.80 -10.48 -10.56
CA PHE A 241 14.88 -11.61 -10.63
C PHE A 241 15.60 -12.83 -11.21
N ARG A 242 15.51 -13.97 -10.51
CA ARG A 242 16.08 -15.23 -11.01
C ARG A 242 15.22 -15.81 -12.15
N CYS A 243 15.87 -16.02 -13.29
CA CYS A 243 15.30 -16.66 -14.47
C CYS A 243 16.10 -17.95 -14.79
N PRO A 244 15.56 -18.86 -15.62
CA PRO A 244 16.26 -20.09 -16.00
C PRO A 244 17.60 -19.86 -16.73
N ASP A 245 17.73 -18.72 -17.43
CA ASP A 245 18.88 -18.34 -18.24
C ASP A 245 19.80 -17.30 -17.57
N GLY A 246 19.46 -16.82 -16.37
CA GLY A 246 20.29 -15.86 -15.65
C GLY A 246 19.51 -14.99 -14.68
N LEU A 247 20.06 -13.82 -14.39
CA LEU A 247 19.47 -12.83 -13.50
C LEU A 247 18.98 -11.64 -14.32
N PHE A 248 17.73 -11.23 -14.10
CA PHE A 248 17.13 -10.07 -14.75
C PHE A 248 17.05 -8.89 -13.77
N ASP A 249 17.83 -7.85 -14.02
CA ASP A 249 17.82 -6.64 -13.21
C ASP A 249 16.76 -5.65 -13.72
N MET A 250 15.79 -5.31 -12.87
CA MET A 250 14.70 -4.38 -13.19
C MET A 250 15.20 -3.00 -13.62
N ARG A 251 16.38 -2.59 -13.14
CA ARG A 251 17.02 -1.31 -13.49
C ARG A 251 17.47 -1.24 -14.96
N THR A 252 17.43 -2.35 -15.68
CA THR A 252 17.74 -2.40 -17.12
C THR A 252 16.55 -2.01 -18.00
N LEU A 253 15.33 -1.94 -17.45
CA LEU A 253 14.17 -1.40 -18.15
C LEU A 253 14.00 0.08 -17.87
N ASP A 254 13.58 0.82 -18.89
CA ASP A 254 13.22 2.23 -18.77
C ASP A 254 11.76 2.44 -18.34
N MET A 255 10.90 1.44 -18.56
CA MET A 255 9.46 1.53 -18.28
C MET A 255 8.83 0.16 -18.03
N VAL A 256 7.81 0.12 -17.16
CA VAL A 256 6.95 -1.05 -16.95
C VAL A 256 5.47 -0.73 -17.20
N GLY A 257 4.74 -1.73 -17.68
CA GLY A 257 3.29 -1.64 -17.92
C GLY A 257 2.44 -1.95 -16.69
N VAL A 258 3.06 -2.33 -15.57
CA VAL A 258 2.40 -2.79 -14.34
C VAL A 258 2.02 -1.62 -13.44
N ASP A 259 0.79 -1.61 -12.91
CA ASP A 259 0.31 -0.60 -11.96
C ASP A 259 0.65 -0.96 -10.51
N ALA A 260 0.18 -2.11 -10.03
CA ALA A 260 0.56 -2.65 -8.72
C ALA A 260 1.29 -3.98 -8.84
N PHE A 261 2.10 -4.29 -7.83
CA PHE A 261 2.77 -5.58 -7.77
C PHE A 261 2.83 -6.18 -6.36
N PHE A 262 2.94 -7.50 -6.31
CA PHE A 262 3.37 -8.26 -5.15
C PHE A 262 4.54 -9.15 -5.53
N LEU A 263 5.71 -8.86 -4.95
CA LEU A 263 6.92 -9.64 -5.13
C LEU A 263 7.04 -10.65 -4.00
N ASN A 264 6.46 -11.82 -4.21
CA ASN A 264 6.51 -12.93 -3.27
C ASN A 264 7.83 -13.68 -3.34
N ALA A 265 8.89 -12.96 -3.01
CA ALA A 265 10.27 -13.42 -3.04
C ALA A 265 11.04 -12.78 -1.89
N CYS A 266 12.08 -13.44 -1.38
CA CYS A 266 12.94 -12.90 -0.34
C CYS A 266 13.68 -11.63 -0.84
N GLN A 267 13.92 -10.67 0.04
CA GLN A 267 14.77 -9.49 -0.23
C GLN A 267 14.40 -8.69 -1.50
N SER A 268 13.10 -8.60 -1.82
CA SER A 268 12.61 -8.01 -3.07
C SER A 268 12.56 -6.48 -3.11
N TYR A 269 13.00 -5.79 -2.05
CA TYR A 269 12.88 -4.33 -1.92
C TYR A 269 13.56 -3.53 -3.04
N GLU A 270 14.83 -3.77 -3.38
CA GLU A 270 15.53 -2.97 -4.42
C GLU A 270 14.83 -3.08 -5.77
N GLN A 271 14.47 -4.31 -6.13
CA GLN A 271 13.81 -4.59 -7.40
C GLN A 271 12.37 -4.06 -7.43
N GLY A 272 11.69 -4.02 -6.29
CA GLY A 272 10.39 -3.34 -6.16
C GLY A 272 10.47 -1.83 -6.21
N MET A 273 11.52 -1.22 -5.65
CA MET A 273 11.77 0.21 -5.82
C MET A 273 12.07 0.54 -7.28
N ALA A 274 12.86 -0.28 -7.97
CA ALA A 274 13.10 -0.14 -9.40
C ALA A 274 11.82 -0.28 -10.25
N LEU A 275 10.87 -1.14 -9.85
CA LEU A 275 9.54 -1.19 -10.49
C LEU A 275 8.80 0.15 -10.37
N ILE A 276 8.83 0.77 -9.19
CA ILE A 276 8.23 2.10 -8.97
C ILE A 276 8.95 3.15 -9.81
N ASP A 277 10.27 3.16 -9.81
CA ASP A 277 11.06 4.13 -10.58
C ASP A 277 10.78 4.04 -12.09
N ASN A 278 10.44 2.85 -12.56
CA ASN A 278 10.11 2.57 -13.97
C ASN A 278 8.60 2.68 -14.29
N GLY A 279 7.77 3.18 -13.38
CA GLY A 279 6.38 3.54 -13.70
C GLY A 279 5.28 2.72 -13.03
N ALA A 280 5.63 1.82 -12.10
CA ALA A 280 4.65 1.19 -11.22
C ALA A 280 4.20 2.17 -10.11
N ILE A 281 2.96 2.04 -9.66
CA ILE A 281 2.36 2.96 -8.68
C ILE A 281 2.67 2.51 -7.25
N GLY A 282 2.70 1.21 -6.99
CA GLY A 282 2.99 0.70 -5.66
C GLY A 282 3.07 -0.82 -5.62
N GLY A 283 3.55 -1.35 -4.51
CA GLY A 283 3.59 -2.79 -4.37
C GLY A 283 4.02 -3.29 -3.00
N ILE A 284 3.94 -4.60 -2.85
CA ILE A 284 4.31 -5.31 -1.64
C ILE A 284 5.63 -6.04 -1.90
N VAL A 285 6.60 -5.79 -1.03
CA VAL A 285 7.95 -6.35 -1.10
C VAL A 285 8.35 -6.92 0.25
N THR A 286 9.45 -7.65 0.28
CA THR A 286 10.03 -8.19 1.50
C THR A 286 11.39 -7.56 1.75
N LEU A 287 11.63 -7.13 2.99
CA LEU A 287 12.90 -6.51 3.39
C LEU A 287 13.99 -7.54 3.71
N GLY A 288 13.58 -8.73 4.13
CA GLY A 288 14.46 -9.82 4.56
C GLY A 288 14.06 -11.17 4.00
N ASN A 289 14.69 -12.22 4.53
CA ASN A 289 14.41 -13.59 4.12
C ASN A 289 13.01 -14.02 4.58
N VAL A 290 12.17 -14.45 3.64
CA VAL A 290 10.84 -14.97 3.92
C VAL A 290 10.84 -16.50 3.86
N ILE A 291 10.29 -17.10 4.91
CA ILE A 291 10.06 -18.54 5.01
C ILE A 291 8.86 -18.93 4.14
N ASN A 292 8.99 -19.99 3.33
CA ASN A 292 8.04 -20.44 2.30
C ASN A 292 6.57 -20.50 2.77
N THR A 293 6.28 -20.97 3.98
CA THR A 293 4.91 -21.12 4.50
C THR A 293 4.17 -19.79 4.73
N GLY A 294 4.90 -18.70 5.00
CA GLY A 294 4.32 -17.37 5.20
C GLY A 294 3.92 -16.69 3.89
N ALA A 295 4.74 -16.88 2.85
CA ALA A 295 4.54 -16.38 1.48
C ALA A 295 3.19 -16.84 0.90
N VAL A 296 2.92 -18.15 0.92
CA VAL A 296 1.67 -18.76 0.42
C VAL A 296 0.43 -18.21 1.13
N THR A 297 0.52 -18.02 2.45
CA THR A 297 -0.61 -17.54 3.25
C THR A 297 -0.93 -16.07 2.94
N ILE A 298 0.10 -15.24 2.79
CA ILE A 298 -0.03 -13.82 2.44
C ILE A 298 -0.55 -13.70 1.00
N GLY A 299 0.02 -14.43 0.04
CA GLY A 299 -0.44 -14.45 -1.35
C GLY A 299 -1.90 -14.83 -1.49
N ARG A 300 -2.34 -15.88 -0.78
CA ARG A 300 -3.77 -16.28 -0.75
C ARG A 300 -4.66 -15.23 -0.10
N THR A 301 -4.19 -14.55 0.94
CA THR A 301 -4.95 -13.49 1.61
C THR A 301 -5.10 -12.27 0.71
N MET A 302 -4.03 -11.86 0.04
CA MET A 302 -4.02 -10.77 -0.93
C MET A 302 -4.98 -11.06 -2.10
N ALA A 303 -4.88 -12.25 -2.69
CA ALA A 303 -5.78 -12.69 -3.75
C ALA A 303 -7.26 -12.67 -3.30
N ARG A 304 -7.54 -13.10 -2.06
CA ARG A 304 -8.90 -13.03 -1.48
C ARG A 304 -9.38 -11.61 -1.23
N LEU A 305 -8.51 -10.68 -0.84
CA LEU A 305 -8.86 -9.27 -0.64
C LEU A 305 -9.17 -8.61 -1.98
N LEU A 306 -8.35 -8.83 -3.00
CA LEU A 306 -8.60 -8.35 -4.36
C LEU A 306 -9.91 -8.90 -4.92
N ASN A 307 -10.19 -10.20 -4.72
CA ASN A 307 -11.47 -10.81 -5.08
C ASN A 307 -12.69 -10.25 -4.32
N ARG A 308 -12.47 -9.58 -3.19
CA ARG A 308 -13.51 -8.89 -2.42
C ARG A 308 -13.66 -7.42 -2.78
N GLY A 309 -12.94 -6.94 -3.80
CA GLY A 309 -13.00 -5.55 -4.28
C GLY A 309 -12.15 -4.57 -3.49
N PHE A 310 -11.19 -5.06 -2.69
CA PHE A 310 -10.20 -4.17 -2.07
C PHE A 310 -9.19 -3.73 -3.13
N PRO A 311 -8.99 -2.43 -3.36
CA PRO A 311 -8.06 -1.94 -4.38
C PRO A 311 -6.60 -2.25 -3.98
N SER A 312 -5.79 -2.71 -4.94
CA SER A 312 -4.33 -2.95 -4.80
C SER A 312 -3.52 -1.64 -4.81
N VAL A 313 -4.00 -0.64 -5.54
CA VAL A 313 -3.50 0.74 -5.56
C VAL A 313 -4.68 1.64 -5.29
N ARG A 314 -4.52 2.60 -4.39
CA ARG A 314 -5.59 3.55 -4.07
C ARG A 314 -5.90 4.42 -5.29
N GLN A 315 -7.15 4.43 -5.73
CA GLN A 315 -7.67 5.37 -6.72
C GLN A 315 -7.68 6.79 -6.16
#